data_AF-R4KB90-F1
#
_entry.id   AF-R4KB90-F1
#
_cell.length_a   1.000
_cell.length_b   1.000
_cell.length_c   1.000
_cell.angle_alpha   90.00
_cell.angle_beta   90.00
_cell.angle_gamma   90.00
#
_symmetry.space_group_name_H-M   'P 1'
#
loop_
_entity.id
_entity.type
_entity.pdbx_description
1 polymer ?
#
loop_
_entity_poly.entity_id
_entity_poly.type
_entity_poly.pdbx_seq_one_letter_code
_entity_poly.pdbx_strand_id
1 'polypeptide(L)'
;MKINGVGLGKVLQMYNNNRVNKNVSENKTAEKSTKDSLEISKLGKSLSAYSTEDNFGTSKAKLAEIKKQVENGTYNRDSKLVAQKLLDHIKGKGV
;
A
#
# COMPACT_ATOMS: atom_id res chain seq x y z
N MET A 1 -23.52 72.81 18.15
CA MET A 1 -23.82 71.51 17.51
C MET A 1 -23.06 70.41 18.25
N LYS A 2 -23.76 69.35 18.69
CA LYS A 2 -23.16 68.17 19.34
C LYS A 2 -22.99 67.08 18.28
N ILE A 3 -21.76 66.69 17.99
CA ILE A 3 -21.41 65.64 17.01
C ILE A 3 -21.10 64.37 17.81
N ASN A 4 -22.12 63.54 18.03
CA ASN A 4 -21.93 62.21 18.59
C ASN A 4 -21.93 61.16 17.47
N GLY A 5 -20.78 60.50 17.31
CA GLY A 5 -20.78 59.03 17.17
C GLY A 5 -20.79 58.45 15.76
N VAL A 6 -19.73 58.65 14.97
CA VAL A 6 -19.42 57.72 13.88
C VAL A 6 -18.59 56.57 14.44
N GLY A 7 -19.31 55.55 14.92
CA GLY A 7 -18.91 54.16 15.15
C GLY A 7 -17.42 53.79 15.33
N LEU A 8 -16.82 54.14 16.47
CA LEU A 8 -15.51 53.58 16.90
C LEU A 8 -15.51 52.04 16.95
N GLY A 9 -16.65 51.42 17.27
CA GLY A 9 -16.80 49.96 17.29
C GLY A 9 -16.62 49.30 15.92
N LYS A 10 -16.94 50.00 14.83
CA LYS A 10 -16.79 49.46 13.46
C LYS A 10 -15.32 49.43 13.05
N VAL A 11 -14.56 50.45 13.43
CA VAL A 11 -13.11 50.54 13.17
C VAL A 11 -12.34 49.47 13.97
N LEU A 12 -12.72 49.25 15.24
CA LEU A 12 -12.09 48.24 16.08
C LEU A 12 -12.32 46.81 15.56
N GLN A 13 -13.51 46.53 15.01
CA GLN A 13 -13.80 45.23 14.36
C GLN A 13 -12.94 45.00 13.10
N MET A 14 -12.63 46.04 12.33
CA MET A 14 -11.77 45.90 11.14
C MET A 14 -10.32 45.55 11.50
N TYR A 15 -9.79 46.12 12.59
CA TYR A 15 -8.46 45.76 13.10
C TYR A 15 -8.40 44.32 13.66
N ASN A 16 -9.46 43.87 14.36
CA ASN A 16 -9.52 42.51 14.90
C ASN A 16 -9.73 41.44 13.81
N ASN A 17 -10.51 41.73 12.76
CA ASN A 17 -10.73 40.79 11.66
C ASN A 17 -9.47 40.56 10.82
N ASN A 18 -8.50 41.48 10.82
CA ASN A 18 -7.23 41.30 10.11
C ASN A 18 -6.28 40.29 10.78
N ARG A 19 -6.54 39.87 12.02
CA ARG A 19 -5.77 38.81 12.69
C ARG A 19 -6.36 37.41 12.50
N VAL A 20 -7.61 37.29 12.07
CA VAL A 20 -8.30 36.01 11.88
C VAL A 20 -8.04 35.40 10.50
N ASN A 21 -7.57 36.20 9.52
CA ASN A 21 -7.22 35.75 8.17
C ASN A 21 -5.83 35.09 8.07
N LYS A 22 -5.35 34.38 9.09
CA LYS A 22 -4.11 33.59 9.01
C LYS A 22 -4.32 32.10 9.20
N ASN A 23 -5.55 31.63 9.39
CA ASN A 23 -5.84 30.20 9.46
C ASN A 23 -6.84 29.80 8.38
N VAL A 24 -6.29 29.10 7.38
CA VAL A 24 -6.90 27.91 6.77
C VAL A 24 -8.30 28.11 6.19
N SER A 25 -8.34 28.52 4.91
CA SER A 25 -9.26 27.92 3.95
C SER A 25 -8.34 27.34 2.88
N GLU A 26 -7.98 26.05 2.92
CA GLU A 26 -8.86 24.96 2.46
C GLU A 26 -9.69 25.45 1.29
N ASN A 27 -9.03 25.51 0.13
CA ASN A 27 -9.56 25.34 -1.22
C ASN A 27 -8.49 25.78 -2.23
N LYS A 28 -7.26 25.30 -2.06
CA LYS A 28 -6.45 25.03 -3.24
C LYS A 28 -7.05 23.74 -3.80
N THR A 29 -8.01 23.87 -4.71
CA THR A 29 -8.21 22.82 -5.72
C THR A 29 -6.82 22.52 -6.22
N ALA A 30 -6.30 21.34 -5.85
CA ALA A 30 -5.00 20.90 -6.31
C ALA A 30 -5.08 21.02 -7.83
N GLU A 31 -4.36 21.99 -8.40
CA GLU A 31 -4.12 22.01 -9.83
C GLU A 31 -3.68 20.60 -10.14
N LYS A 32 -4.49 19.86 -10.91
CA LYS A 32 -4.10 18.57 -11.44
C LYS A 32 -2.92 18.87 -12.34
N SER A 33 -1.73 18.91 -11.74
CA SER A 33 -0.49 18.98 -12.46
C SER A 33 -0.49 17.73 -13.32
N THR A 34 -0.74 17.89 -14.60
CA THR A 34 -0.60 16.86 -15.62
C THR A 34 0.89 16.55 -15.69
N LYS A 35 1.34 15.74 -14.74
CA LYS A 35 2.67 15.17 -14.69
C LYS A 35 2.56 13.79 -15.30
N ASP A 36 3.54 13.43 -16.11
CA ASP A 36 3.65 12.07 -16.62
C ASP A 36 3.77 11.11 -15.43
N SER A 37 2.93 10.07 -15.44
CA SER A 37 2.91 9.04 -14.41
C SER A 37 3.22 7.70 -15.05
N LEU A 38 4.16 6.98 -14.45
CA LEU A 38 4.47 5.60 -14.81
C LEU A 38 3.74 4.70 -13.80
N GLU A 39 2.79 3.90 -14.29
CA GLU A 39 2.09 2.91 -13.47
C GLU A 39 2.34 1.49 -13.97
N ILE A 40 2.49 0.56 -13.03
CA ILE A 40 2.49 -0.87 -13.34
C ILE A 40 1.07 -1.26 -13.81
N SER A 41 0.99 -2.08 -14.86
CA SER A 41 -0.29 -2.58 -15.37
C SER A 41 -1.08 -3.28 -14.26
N LYS A 42 -2.42 -3.31 -14.35
CA LYS A 42 -3.26 -4.02 -13.36
C LYS A 42 -2.81 -5.47 -13.16
N LEU A 43 -2.45 -6.13 -14.27
CA LEU A 43 -1.89 -7.49 -14.26
C LEU A 43 -0.52 -7.53 -13.57
N GLY A 44 0.38 -6.60 -13.88
CA GLY A 44 1.67 -6.49 -13.22
C GLY A 44 1.54 -6.23 -11.72
N LYS A 45 0.56 -5.43 -11.29
CA LYS A 45 0.24 -5.20 -9.87
C LYS A 45 -0.20 -6.52 -9.20
N SER A 46 -1.04 -7.33 -9.84
CA SER A 46 -1.44 -8.65 -9.30
C SER A 46 -0.30 -9.67 -9.30
N LEU A 47 0.57 -9.65 -10.32
CA LEU A 47 1.72 -10.56 -10.43
C LEU A 47 2.89 -10.13 -9.53
N SER A 48 2.99 -8.86 -9.17
CA SER A 48 3.99 -8.37 -8.21
C SER A 48 3.83 -8.99 -6.83
N ALA A 49 2.61 -9.40 -6.45
CA ALA A 49 2.40 -10.16 -5.21
C ALA A 49 3.07 -11.54 -5.23
N TYR A 50 3.36 -12.07 -6.43
CA TYR A 50 4.10 -13.31 -6.64
C TYR A 50 5.61 -13.07 -6.87
N SER A 51 6.04 -11.82 -7.05
CA SER A 51 7.45 -11.45 -7.24
C SER A 51 8.20 -11.49 -5.92
N THR A 52 8.58 -12.71 -5.51
CA THR A 52 9.86 -13.15 -4.92
C THR A 52 10.71 -12.21 -4.04
N GLU A 53 10.14 -11.23 -3.36
CA GLU A 53 10.80 -10.57 -2.23
C GLU A 53 10.36 -11.29 -0.95
N ASP A 54 11.25 -12.19 -0.50
CA ASP A 54 11.39 -12.82 0.81
C ASP A 54 10.44 -13.94 1.31
N ASN A 55 9.29 -14.23 0.71
CA ASN A 55 8.33 -15.17 1.35
C ASN A 55 8.00 -16.46 0.59
N PHE A 56 8.67 -16.76 -0.53
CA PHE A 56 8.52 -18.04 -1.26
C PHE A 56 9.70 -19.01 -1.10
N GLY A 57 10.72 -18.64 -0.33
CA GLY A 57 11.76 -19.58 0.05
C GLY A 57 11.24 -20.47 1.18
N THR A 58 11.10 -21.78 0.95
CA THR A 58 11.06 -22.77 2.04
C THR A 58 12.01 -22.32 3.15
N SER A 59 11.47 -22.05 4.35
CA SER A 59 12.28 -21.53 5.44
C SER A 59 13.48 -22.45 5.63
N LYS A 60 14.68 -21.89 5.87
CA LYS A 60 15.89 -22.70 6.08
C LYS A 60 15.66 -23.78 7.14
N ALA A 61 14.83 -23.49 8.14
CA ALA A 61 14.35 -24.42 9.16
C ALA A 61 13.58 -25.62 8.56
N LYS A 62 12.59 -25.36 7.70
CA LYS A 62 11.80 -26.43 7.03
C LYS A 62 12.68 -27.30 6.13
N LEU A 63 13.66 -26.71 5.45
CA LEU A 63 14.62 -27.48 4.64
C LEU A 63 15.48 -28.40 5.52
N ALA A 64 15.99 -27.91 6.65
CA ALA A 64 16.78 -28.70 7.58
C ALA A 64 15.97 -29.84 8.21
N GLU A 65 14.70 -29.60 8.54
CA GLU A 65 13.79 -30.61 9.06
C GLU A 65 13.54 -31.73 8.04
N ILE A 66 13.24 -31.37 6.78
CA ILE A 66 13.03 -32.34 5.71
C ILE A 66 14.30 -33.17 5.50
N LYS A 67 15.49 -32.55 5.47
CA LYS A 67 16.77 -33.28 5.35
C LYS A 67 16.93 -34.31 6.48
N LYS A 68 16.68 -33.91 7.72
CA LYS A 68 16.76 -34.79 8.88
C LYS A 68 15.76 -35.96 8.79
N GLN A 69 14.53 -35.71 8.34
CA GLN A 69 13.52 -36.77 8.15
C GLN A 69 13.92 -37.76 7.06
N VAL A 70 14.55 -37.28 5.98
CA VAL A 70 15.06 -38.12 4.90
C VAL A 70 16.24 -38.98 5.38
N GLU A 71 17.22 -38.37 6.08
CA GLU A 71 18.37 -39.09 6.65
C GLU A 71 17.94 -40.18 7.65
N ASN A 72 16.95 -39.88 8.48
CA ASN A 72 16.42 -40.82 9.46
C ASN A 72 15.40 -41.83 8.87
N GLY A 73 15.08 -41.73 7.58
CA GLY A 73 14.10 -42.59 6.90
C GLY A 73 12.64 -42.40 7.35
N THR A 74 12.34 -41.33 8.10
CA THR A 74 10.99 -41.03 8.62
C THR A 74 10.19 -40.07 7.73
N TYR A 75 10.75 -39.68 6.59
CA TYR A 75 10.06 -38.82 5.62
C TYR A 75 8.90 -39.55 4.94
N ASN A 76 7.67 -39.20 5.33
CA ASN A 76 6.47 -39.77 4.74
C ASN A 76 6.04 -38.97 3.49
N ARG A 77 6.14 -39.59 2.31
CA ARG A 77 5.75 -38.98 1.05
C ARG A 77 4.25 -39.17 0.78
N ASP A 78 3.54 -38.06 0.64
CA ASP A 78 2.16 -38.09 0.13
C ASP A 78 2.16 -38.40 -1.38
N SER A 79 1.78 -39.63 -1.71
CA SER A 79 1.76 -40.12 -3.10
C SER A 79 0.65 -39.46 -3.94
N LYS A 80 -0.46 -39.04 -3.31
CA LYS A 80 -1.55 -38.34 -3.99
C LYS A 80 -1.10 -36.95 -4.41
N LEU A 81 -0.45 -36.22 -3.50
CA LEU A 81 0.10 -34.90 -3.77
C LEU A 81 1.14 -34.95 -4.90
N VAL A 82 2.00 -35.97 -4.88
CA VAL A 82 3.00 -36.20 -5.93
C VAL A 82 2.36 -36.40 -7.29
N ALA A 83 1.38 -37.31 -7.38
CA ALA A 83 0.71 -37.60 -8.65
C ALA A 83 -0.03 -36.36 -9.17
N GLN A 84 -0.67 -35.60 -8.26
CA GLN A 84 -1.33 -34.35 -8.61
C GLN A 84 -0.35 -33.32 -9.18
N LYS A 85 0.80 -33.10 -8.53
CA LYS A 85 1.82 -32.17 -9.03
C LYS A 85 2.42 -32.60 -10.37
N LEU A 86 2.61 -33.91 -10.58
CA LEU A 86 3.03 -34.45 -11.86
C LEU A 86 2.02 -34.12 -12.97
N LEU A 87 0.73 -34.33 -12.70
CA LEU A 87 -0.34 -34.02 -13.65
C LEU A 87 -0.51 -32.52 -13.89
N ASP A 88 -0.37 -31.69 -12.86
CA ASP A 88 -0.44 -30.23 -12.99
C ASP A 88 0.68 -29.71 -13.90
N HIS A 89 1.88 -30.27 -13.76
CA HIS A 89 3.02 -29.95 -14.62
C HIS A 89 2.77 -30.38 -16.07
N ILE A 90 2.30 -31.61 -16.29
CA ILE A 90 1.96 -32.12 -17.64
C ILE A 90 0.87 -31.28 -18.31
N LYS A 91 -0.08 -30.77 -17.54
CA LYS A 91 -1.20 -29.96 -18.03
C LYS A 91 -0.87 -28.46 -18.19
N GLY A 92 0.37 -28.05 -17.94
CA GLY A 92 0.79 -26.64 -18.03
C GLY A 92 0.17 -25.74 -16.95
N LYS A 93 -0.31 -26.33 -15.85
CA LYS A 93 -0.84 -25.60 -14.67
C LYS A 93 0.19 -25.43 -13.57
N GLY A 94 1.41 -25.94 -13.79
CA GLY A 94 2.54 -25.82 -12.87
C GLY A 94 3.29 -24.52 -13.06
N VAL A 95 2.64 -23.38 -12.74
CA VAL A 95 3.28 -22.08 -12.50
C VAL A 95 2.62 -21.45 -11.28
#